data_AF-H7FUA0-F1
#
_entry.id   AF-H7FUA0-F1
#
_cell.length_a   1.000
_cell.length_b   1.000
_cell.length_c   1.000
_cell.angle_alpha   90.00
_cell.angle_beta   90.00
_cell.angle_gamma   90.00
#
_symmetry.space_group_name_H-M   'P 1'
#
loop_
_entity.id
_entity.type
_entity.pdbx_description
1 polymer ?
#
loop_
_entity_poly.entity_id
_entity_poly.type
_entity_poly.pdbx_seq_one_letter_code
_entity_poly.pdbx_strand_id
1 'polypeptide(L)'
;MINQDILSKIKLFTLANSLTENELDKVESELEIDLGRKEKLEVQHKSYYLQFSSNYRKEAKMMAHHYEVFYCLEKSIRSLIVDLMNEKYGENWWDERVSEELKKNVEKNIKREEDSGFTIRSVEKIDYTTFGELNVLVTSNWEAFESLFKRGIRAFQKIMNSLNQLRGPIAHCSPLAEDEIVRLELTVKDWFRLME
;
A
#
# COMPACT_ATOMS: atom_id res chain seq x y z
N MET A 1 -32.46 -19.33 40.11
CA MET A 1 -32.34 -20.26 38.96
C MET A 1 -32.81 -19.52 37.72
N ILE A 2 -31.94 -19.32 36.73
CA ILE A 2 -32.38 -18.78 35.44
C ILE A 2 -33.33 -19.81 34.83
N ASN A 3 -34.54 -19.38 34.49
CA ASN A 3 -35.55 -20.23 33.89
C ASN A 3 -35.02 -20.78 32.55
N GLN A 4 -34.78 -22.10 32.48
CA GLN A 4 -34.18 -22.76 31.31
C GLN A 4 -35.00 -22.54 30.03
N ASP A 5 -36.32 -22.35 30.14
CA ASP A 5 -37.19 -22.01 29.02
C ASP A 5 -36.87 -20.61 28.47
N ILE A 6 -36.69 -19.62 29.36
CA ILE A 6 -36.30 -18.25 28.98
C ILE A 6 -34.93 -18.26 28.31
N LEU A 7 -33.97 -19.01 28.86
CA LEU A 7 -32.64 -19.14 28.25
C LEU A 7 -32.70 -19.75 26.85
N SER A 8 -33.56 -20.75 26.65
CA SER A 8 -33.73 -21.42 25.35
C SER A 8 -34.35 -20.47 24.31
N LYS A 9 -35.33 -19.66 24.72
CA LYS A 9 -35.95 -18.62 23.88
C LYS A 9 -34.96 -17.52 23.49
N ILE A 10 -34.12 -17.07 24.41
CA ILE A 10 -33.06 -16.09 24.12
C ILE A 10 -32.08 -16.67 23.09
N LYS A 11 -31.63 -17.92 23.26
CA LYS A 11 -30.74 -18.58 22.30
C LYS A 11 -31.35 -18.68 20.90
N LEU A 12 -32.63 -19.07 20.81
CA LEU A 12 -33.37 -19.11 19.55
C LEU A 12 -33.45 -17.74 18.89
N PHE A 13 -33.77 -16.69 19.66
CA PHE A 13 -33.79 -15.32 19.17
C PHE A 13 -32.43 -14.88 18.63
N THR A 14 -31.34 -15.17 19.37
CA THR A 14 -29.98 -14.82 18.92
C THR A 14 -29.56 -15.58 17.68
N LEU A 15 -29.94 -16.86 17.55
CA LEU A 15 -29.63 -17.67 16.37
C LEU A 15 -30.38 -17.14 15.14
N ALA A 16 -31.67 -16.84 15.29
CA ALA A 16 -32.49 -16.27 14.23
C ALA A 16 -31.91 -14.93 13.76
N ASN A 17 -31.55 -14.05 14.70
CA ASN A 17 -30.91 -12.77 14.38
C ASN A 17 -29.60 -12.97 13.61
N SER A 18 -28.74 -13.90 14.05
CA SER A 18 -27.47 -14.18 13.37
C SER A 18 -27.66 -14.71 11.96
N LEU A 19 -28.69 -15.51 11.71
CA LEU A 19 -29.02 -16.00 10.37
C LEU A 19 -29.52 -14.85 9.48
N THR A 20 -30.38 -13.99 10.01
CA THR A 20 -30.87 -12.80 9.28
C THR A 20 -29.73 -11.85 8.93
N GLU A 21 -28.81 -11.58 9.86
CA GLU A 21 -27.62 -10.76 9.62
C GLU A 21 -26.75 -11.34 8.48
N ASN A 22 -26.59 -12.66 8.43
CA ASN A 22 -25.83 -13.32 7.37
C ASN A 22 -26.49 -13.20 5.99
N GLU A 23 -27.82 -13.35 5.90
CA GLU A 23 -28.54 -13.18 4.64
C GLU A 23 -28.49 -11.73 4.16
N LEU A 24 -28.62 -10.77 5.07
CA LEU A 24 -28.51 -9.36 4.72
C LEU A 24 -27.08 -8.98 4.28
N ASP A 25 -26.04 -9.60 4.86
CA ASP A 25 -24.67 -9.44 4.39
C ASP A 25 -24.49 -9.90 2.93
N LYS A 26 -25.16 -11.00 2.52
CA LYS A 26 -25.16 -11.45 1.13
C LYS A 26 -25.84 -10.44 0.22
N VAL A 27 -26.99 -9.92 0.62
CA VAL A 27 -27.73 -8.89 -0.15
C VAL A 27 -26.91 -7.62 -0.33
N GLU A 28 -26.23 -7.14 0.72
CA GLU A 28 -25.33 -5.99 0.65
C GLU A 28 -24.17 -6.24 -0.33
N SER A 29 -23.61 -7.46 -0.33
CA SER A 29 -22.53 -7.86 -1.24
C SER A 29 -22.99 -8.03 -2.70
N GLU A 30 -24.15 -8.64 -2.94
CA GLU A 30 -24.66 -8.92 -4.29
C GLU A 30 -25.14 -7.66 -5.01
N LEU A 31 -25.72 -6.71 -4.26
CA LEU A 31 -26.29 -5.48 -4.80
C LEU A 31 -25.37 -4.27 -4.64
N GLU A 32 -24.21 -4.45 -4.00
CA GLU A 32 -23.25 -3.37 -3.68
C GLU A 32 -23.88 -2.19 -2.92
N ILE A 33 -24.80 -2.47 -1.99
CA ILE A 33 -25.50 -1.48 -1.16
C ILE A 33 -25.09 -1.58 0.31
N ASP A 34 -25.03 -0.44 1.02
CA ASP A 34 -24.82 -0.36 2.47
C ASP A 34 -26.16 -0.08 3.17
N LEU A 35 -26.70 -1.06 3.90
CA LEU A 35 -27.96 -0.92 4.65
C LEU A 35 -27.74 -0.23 6.02
N GLY A 36 -26.49 0.10 6.38
CA GLY A 36 -26.15 0.82 7.61
C GLY A 36 -26.31 0.02 8.89
N ARG A 37 -26.28 -1.31 8.81
CA ARG A 37 -26.59 -2.24 9.92
C ARG A 37 -25.39 -2.56 10.81
N LYS A 38 -24.17 -2.52 10.24
CA LYS A 38 -22.93 -2.70 11.00
C LYS A 38 -22.62 -1.37 11.68
N GLU A 39 -22.29 -1.41 12.98
CA GLU A 39 -21.69 -0.24 13.64
C GLU A 39 -20.50 0.18 12.79
N LYS A 40 -20.63 1.34 12.14
CA LYS A 40 -19.47 1.97 11.56
C LYS A 40 -18.53 2.16 12.74
N LEU A 41 -17.34 1.57 12.66
CA LEU A 41 -16.19 2.13 13.34
C LEU A 41 -16.05 3.54 12.76
N GLU A 42 -16.87 4.47 13.26
CA GLU A 42 -16.68 5.88 13.06
C GLU A 42 -15.42 6.20 13.81
N VAL A 43 -14.29 6.12 13.10
CA VAL A 43 -13.17 7.01 13.39
C VAL A 43 -13.82 8.37 13.51
N GLN A 44 -13.91 8.92 14.73
CA GLN A 44 -14.60 10.18 14.99
C GLN A 44 -14.03 11.21 14.01
N HIS A 45 -14.77 11.43 12.92
CA HIS A 45 -14.31 12.33 11.90
C HIS A 45 -14.45 13.70 12.50
N LYS A 46 -13.32 14.38 12.71
CA LYS A 46 -13.28 15.75 13.22
C LYS A 46 -14.30 16.58 12.44
N SER A 47 -14.96 17.53 13.10
CA SER A 47 -16.08 18.31 12.55
C SER A 47 -15.81 18.92 11.16
N TYR A 48 -14.53 19.18 10.81
CA TYR A 48 -14.14 19.66 9.49
C TYR A 48 -14.35 18.65 8.36
N TYR A 49 -14.31 17.34 8.62
CA TYR A 49 -14.42 16.32 7.57
C TYR A 49 -15.80 16.34 6.90
N LEU A 50 -16.86 16.62 7.67
CA LEU A 50 -18.22 16.76 7.15
C LEU A 50 -18.43 18.00 6.29
N GLN A 51 -17.48 18.94 6.28
CA GLN A 51 -17.50 20.11 5.39
C GLN A 51 -17.13 19.73 3.95
N PHE A 52 -16.47 18.59 3.73
CA PHE A 52 -16.17 18.09 2.38
C PHE A 52 -17.41 17.47 1.73
N SER A 53 -17.53 17.66 0.41
CA SER A 53 -18.63 17.09 -0.37
C SER A 53 -18.72 15.57 -0.18
N SER A 54 -19.93 15.03 -0.20
CA SER A 54 -20.14 13.58 -0.07
C SER A 54 -19.43 12.80 -1.18
N ASN A 55 -19.35 13.35 -2.39
CA ASN A 55 -18.66 12.72 -3.52
C ASN A 55 -17.15 12.63 -3.28
N TYR A 56 -16.50 13.71 -2.80
CA TYR A 56 -15.07 13.68 -2.48
C TYR A 56 -14.74 12.70 -1.35
N ARG A 57 -15.61 12.59 -0.34
CA ARG A 57 -15.42 11.61 0.74
C ARG A 57 -15.54 10.17 0.26
N LYS A 58 -16.44 9.89 -0.69
CA LYS A 58 -16.58 8.56 -1.31
C LYS A 58 -15.34 8.21 -2.14
N GLU A 59 -14.92 9.12 -3.00
CA GLU A 59 -13.72 8.95 -3.84
C GLU A 59 -12.45 8.77 -3.00
N ALA A 60 -12.26 9.61 -1.97
CA ALA A 60 -11.14 9.48 -1.04
C ALA A 60 -11.13 8.14 -0.32
N LYS A 61 -12.29 7.61 0.07
CA LYS A 61 -12.41 6.29 0.70
C LYS A 61 -11.98 5.17 -0.26
N MET A 62 -12.33 5.27 -1.54
CA MET A 62 -11.88 4.30 -2.55
C MET A 62 -10.36 4.40 -2.76
N MET A 63 -9.84 5.62 -2.93
CA MET A 63 -8.41 5.86 -3.14
C MET A 63 -7.53 5.45 -1.95
N ALA A 64 -8.06 5.51 -0.72
CA ALA A 64 -7.34 5.11 0.49
C ALA A 64 -6.87 3.64 0.41
N HIS A 65 -7.66 2.76 -0.18
CA HIS A 65 -7.28 1.35 -0.35
C HIS A 65 -6.05 1.19 -1.25
N HIS A 66 -6.02 1.93 -2.37
CA HIS A 66 -4.86 1.90 -3.27
C HIS A 66 -3.62 2.49 -2.63
N TYR A 67 -3.77 3.58 -1.85
CA TYR A 67 -2.66 4.14 -1.09
C TYR A 67 -2.10 3.15 -0.07
N GLU A 68 -2.96 2.42 0.66
CA GLU A 68 -2.54 1.40 1.63
C GLU A 68 -1.68 0.31 0.98
N VAL A 69 -2.16 -0.27 -0.13
CA VAL A 69 -1.41 -1.27 -0.89
C VAL A 69 -0.06 -0.70 -1.35
N PHE A 70 -0.07 0.52 -1.88
CA PHE A 70 1.12 1.19 -2.39
C PHE A 70 2.14 1.47 -1.28
N TYR A 71 1.69 1.92 -0.12
CA TYR A 71 2.52 2.18 1.06
C TYR A 71 3.21 0.90 1.53
N CYS A 72 2.46 -0.19 1.68
CA CYS A 72 2.99 -1.49 2.09
C CYS A 72 4.01 -2.03 1.08
N LEU A 73 3.70 -1.93 -0.21
CA LEU A 73 4.59 -2.38 -1.27
C LEU A 73 5.88 -1.56 -1.31
N GLU A 74 5.78 -0.24 -1.22
CA GLU A 74 6.95 0.65 -1.27
C GLU A 74 7.88 0.42 -0.07
N LYS A 75 7.33 0.33 1.15
CA LYS A 75 8.14 0.05 2.35
C LYS A 75 8.77 -1.33 2.32
N SER A 76 8.05 -2.36 1.88
CA SER A 76 8.59 -3.73 1.79
C SER A 76 9.68 -3.86 0.73
N ILE A 77 9.52 -3.24 -0.45
CA ILE A 77 10.56 -3.22 -1.50
C ILE A 77 11.82 -2.55 -0.98
N ARG A 78 11.71 -1.38 -0.33
CA ARG A 78 12.88 -0.67 0.21
C ARG A 78 13.59 -1.51 1.27
N SER A 79 12.86 -2.10 2.21
CA SER A 79 13.45 -2.97 3.25
C SER A 79 14.21 -4.12 2.61
N LEU A 80 13.61 -4.82 1.65
CA LEU A 80 14.25 -5.93 0.95
C LEU A 80 15.54 -5.51 0.23
N ILE A 81 15.53 -4.34 -0.40
CA ILE A 81 16.72 -3.80 -1.08
C ILE A 81 17.82 -3.51 -0.07
N VAL A 82 17.50 -2.87 1.06
CA VAL A 82 18.48 -2.62 2.14
C VAL A 82 19.08 -3.92 2.64
N ASP A 83 18.26 -4.92 2.91
CA ASP A 83 18.70 -6.21 3.46
C ASP A 83 19.67 -6.91 2.51
N LEU A 84 19.31 -7.05 1.22
CA LEU A 84 20.13 -7.74 0.22
C LEU A 84 21.42 -6.98 -0.11
N MET A 85 21.37 -5.64 -0.16
CA MET A 85 22.56 -4.82 -0.41
C MET A 85 23.54 -4.89 0.77
N ASN A 86 23.02 -4.83 2.01
CA ASN A 86 23.83 -5.02 3.22
C ASN A 86 24.46 -6.41 3.27
N GLU A 87 23.70 -7.47 2.94
CA GLU A 87 24.22 -8.85 2.94
C GLU A 87 25.36 -9.03 1.92
N LYS A 88 25.21 -8.46 0.71
CA LYS A 88 26.18 -8.64 -0.37
C LYS A 88 27.40 -7.73 -0.26
N TYR A 89 27.21 -6.47 0.12
CA TYR A 89 28.22 -5.42 0.02
C TYR A 89 28.58 -4.76 1.37
N GLY A 90 27.91 -5.11 2.47
CA GLY A 90 28.15 -4.55 3.80
C GLY A 90 27.52 -3.17 4.00
N GLU A 91 27.65 -2.59 5.20
CA GLU A 91 26.94 -1.37 5.62
C GLU A 91 27.22 -0.13 4.75
N ASN A 92 28.40 -0.03 4.14
CA ASN A 92 28.79 1.11 3.30
C ASN A 92 28.31 0.99 1.84
N TRP A 93 27.45 0.03 1.53
CA TRP A 93 26.96 -0.20 0.16
C TRP A 93 26.36 1.04 -0.49
N TRP A 94 25.72 1.92 0.30
CA TRP A 94 25.13 3.14 -0.25
C TRP A 94 26.19 4.03 -0.90
N ASP A 95 27.31 4.25 -0.23
CA ASP A 95 28.33 5.18 -0.72
C ASP A 95 29.18 4.54 -1.83
N GLU A 96 29.37 3.21 -1.79
CA GLU A 96 30.23 2.47 -2.72
C GLU A 96 29.52 1.97 -3.99
N ARG A 97 28.24 1.58 -3.90
CA ARG A 97 27.53 0.86 -4.97
C ARG A 97 26.43 1.67 -5.65
N VAL A 98 26.01 2.79 -5.05
CA VAL A 98 24.98 3.66 -5.62
C VAL A 98 25.62 4.71 -6.52
N SER A 99 25.01 4.98 -7.68
CA SER A 99 25.53 5.97 -8.62
C SER A 99 25.54 7.38 -8.04
N GLU A 100 26.54 8.19 -8.44
CA GLU A 100 26.66 9.59 -8.02
C GLU A 100 25.42 10.43 -8.37
N GLU A 101 24.78 10.14 -9.50
CA GLU A 101 23.55 10.82 -9.90
C GLU A 101 22.41 10.53 -8.92
N LEU A 102 22.22 9.27 -8.52
CA LEU A 102 21.19 8.89 -7.57
C LEU A 102 21.47 9.47 -6.18
N LYS A 103 22.72 9.41 -5.72
CA LYS A 103 23.13 10.02 -4.44
C LYS A 103 22.83 11.52 -4.40
N LYS A 104 23.18 12.26 -5.45
CA LYS A 104 22.88 13.70 -5.58
C LYS A 104 21.39 14.02 -5.58
N ASN A 105 20.57 13.21 -6.26
CA ASN A 105 19.12 13.39 -6.25
C ASN A 105 18.52 13.19 -4.85
N VAL A 106 18.97 12.14 -4.16
CA VAL A 106 18.55 11.85 -2.78
C VAL A 106 18.98 12.97 -1.83
N GLU A 107 20.23 13.40 -1.88
CA GLU A 107 20.74 14.52 -1.06
C GLU A 107 19.97 15.82 -1.32
N LYS A 108 19.64 16.11 -2.59
CA LYS A 108 18.80 17.25 -2.96
C LYS A 108 17.40 17.16 -2.34
N ASN A 109 16.80 15.97 -2.32
CA ASN A 109 15.47 15.76 -1.73
C ASN A 109 15.50 15.92 -0.20
N ILE A 110 16.51 15.37 0.47
CA ILE A 110 16.74 15.53 1.92
C ILE A 110 16.88 17.01 2.25
N LYS A 111 17.80 17.71 1.57
CA LYS A 111 18.05 19.14 1.81
C LYS A 111 16.81 19.99 1.59
N ARG A 112 16.01 19.69 0.57
CA ARG A 112 14.74 20.39 0.31
C ARG A 112 13.77 20.25 1.49
N GLU A 113 13.77 19.10 2.17
CA GLU A 113 12.91 18.87 3.34
C GLU A 113 13.46 19.53 4.61
N GLU A 114 14.77 19.48 4.83
CA GLU A 114 15.45 20.23 5.90
C GLU A 114 15.18 21.73 5.81
N ASP A 115 15.24 22.29 4.59
CA ASP A 115 14.99 23.70 4.31
C ASP A 115 13.49 24.07 4.38
N SER A 116 12.57 23.09 4.46
CA SER A 116 11.12 23.33 4.37
C SER A 116 10.46 23.74 5.68
N GLY A 117 11.13 23.54 6.83
CA GLY A 117 10.55 23.76 8.16
C GLY A 117 9.50 22.72 8.58
N PHE A 118 9.27 21.68 7.77
CA PHE A 118 8.43 20.53 8.12
C PHE A 118 9.27 19.38 8.67
N THR A 119 8.60 18.40 9.27
CA THR A 119 9.25 17.17 9.73
C THR A 119 9.91 16.44 8.57
N ILE A 120 11.17 16.06 8.76
CA ILE A 120 11.93 15.21 7.84
C ILE A 120 11.28 13.82 7.79
N ARG A 121 11.04 13.29 6.59
CA ARG A 121 10.27 12.04 6.44
C ARG A 121 10.98 10.80 6.98
N SER A 122 12.31 10.77 6.91
CA SER A 122 13.13 9.61 7.27
C SER A 122 14.59 9.99 7.45
N VAL A 123 15.31 9.20 8.24
CA VAL A 123 16.78 9.25 8.34
C VAL A 123 17.46 8.37 7.28
N GLU A 124 16.72 7.42 6.71
CA GLU A 124 17.24 6.46 5.74
C GLU A 124 17.24 7.05 4.32
N LYS A 125 18.41 7.08 3.68
CA LYS A 125 18.59 7.65 2.33
C LYS A 125 17.68 6.97 1.29
N ILE A 126 17.42 5.66 1.44
CA ILE A 126 16.55 4.91 0.53
C ILE A 126 15.09 5.38 0.55
N ASP A 127 14.60 5.98 1.64
CA ASP A 127 13.22 6.48 1.71
C ASP A 127 12.99 7.74 0.84
N TYR A 128 14.06 8.32 0.27
CA TYR A 128 14.02 9.45 -0.64
C TYR A 128 14.08 9.06 -2.12
N THR A 129 14.09 7.77 -2.42
CA THR A 129 14.11 7.25 -3.80
C THR A 129 12.71 6.94 -4.31
N THR A 130 12.50 7.08 -5.61
CA THR A 130 11.31 6.64 -6.34
C THR A 130 11.44 5.20 -6.85
N PHE A 131 10.34 4.58 -7.30
CA PHE A 131 10.42 3.26 -7.94
C PHE A 131 11.29 3.24 -9.20
N GLY A 132 11.32 4.33 -9.98
CA GLY A 132 12.24 4.47 -11.10
C GLY A 132 13.71 4.46 -10.66
N GLU A 133 14.04 5.11 -9.56
CA GLU A 133 15.39 5.13 -9.01
C GLU A 133 15.79 3.79 -8.36
N LEU A 134 14.86 3.15 -7.65
CA LEU A 134 15.05 1.79 -7.14
C LEU A 134 15.28 0.80 -8.28
N ASN A 135 14.62 0.99 -9.42
CA ASN A 135 14.87 0.19 -10.62
C ASN A 135 16.35 0.30 -11.04
N VAL A 136 16.87 1.51 -11.15
CA VAL A 136 18.29 1.75 -11.50
C VAL A 136 19.21 1.13 -10.47
N LEU A 137 18.98 1.37 -9.18
CA LEU A 137 19.81 0.86 -8.08
C LEU A 137 19.93 -0.67 -8.11
N VAL A 138 18.80 -1.36 -8.23
CA VAL A 138 18.75 -2.84 -8.23
C VAL A 138 19.36 -3.40 -9.51
N THR A 139 19.05 -2.82 -10.67
CA THR A 139 19.56 -3.34 -11.95
C THR A 139 21.07 -3.12 -12.11
N SER A 140 21.63 -2.04 -11.58
CA SER A 140 23.07 -1.80 -11.53
C SER A 140 23.81 -2.71 -10.54
N ASN A 141 23.10 -3.32 -9.58
CA ASN A 141 23.66 -4.19 -8.55
C ASN A 141 23.03 -5.58 -8.55
N TRP A 142 22.68 -6.08 -9.75
CA TRP A 142 21.86 -7.30 -9.93
C TRP A 142 22.42 -8.54 -9.23
N GLU A 143 23.73 -8.65 -9.06
CA GLU A 143 24.40 -9.75 -8.36
C GLU A 143 23.95 -9.94 -6.89
N ALA A 144 23.40 -8.91 -6.25
CA ALA A 144 22.81 -9.02 -4.91
C ALA A 144 21.39 -9.62 -4.93
N PHE A 145 20.72 -9.61 -6.08
CA PHE A 145 19.30 -9.90 -6.22
C PHE A 145 19.00 -11.15 -7.06
N GLU A 146 19.97 -11.61 -7.85
CA GLU A 146 19.77 -12.66 -8.85
C GLU A 146 19.32 -14.02 -8.27
N SER A 147 19.68 -14.32 -7.02
CA SER A 147 19.25 -15.53 -6.32
C SER A 147 17.78 -15.48 -5.89
N LEU A 148 17.27 -14.29 -5.59
CA LEU A 148 15.90 -14.08 -5.15
C LEU A 148 14.94 -13.89 -6.33
N PHE A 149 15.29 -13.03 -7.29
CA PHE A 149 14.42 -12.69 -8.42
C PHE A 149 14.60 -13.65 -9.61
N LYS A 150 14.02 -14.84 -9.47
CA LYS A 150 14.15 -15.96 -10.42
C LYS A 150 13.58 -15.67 -11.81
N ARG A 151 12.63 -14.74 -11.92
CA ARG A 151 12.05 -14.31 -13.22
C ARG A 151 12.97 -13.37 -14.01
N GLY A 152 14.06 -12.92 -13.41
CA GLY A 152 15.12 -12.15 -14.07
C GLY A 152 14.89 -10.64 -14.12
N ILE A 153 15.95 -9.94 -14.51
CA ILE A 153 16.07 -8.47 -14.47
C ILE A 153 14.99 -7.73 -15.28
N ARG A 154 14.57 -8.27 -16.44
CA ARG A 154 13.56 -7.64 -17.29
C ARG A 154 12.17 -7.65 -16.66
N ALA A 155 11.83 -8.72 -15.94
CA ALA A 155 10.56 -8.81 -15.24
C ALA A 155 10.50 -7.80 -14.08
N PHE A 156 11.59 -7.70 -13.32
CA PHE A 156 11.74 -6.69 -12.28
C PHE A 156 11.60 -5.26 -12.84
N GLN A 157 12.34 -4.93 -13.90
CA GLN A 157 12.26 -3.61 -14.55
C GLN A 157 10.83 -3.25 -14.98
N LYS A 158 10.10 -4.20 -15.58
CA LYS A 158 8.71 -4.00 -16.00
C LYS A 158 7.82 -3.64 -14.81
N ILE A 159 7.96 -4.35 -13.69
CA ILE A 159 7.17 -4.13 -12.48
C ILE A 159 7.49 -2.76 -11.87
N MET A 160 8.78 -2.43 -11.70
CA MET A 160 9.18 -1.13 -11.14
C MET A 160 8.71 0.04 -12.00
N ASN A 161 8.77 -0.10 -13.33
CA ASN A 161 8.25 0.91 -14.25
C ASN A 161 6.73 1.08 -14.11
N SER A 162 5.98 -0.03 -14.02
CA SER A 162 4.52 -0.01 -13.79
C SER A 162 4.16 0.70 -12.49
N LEU A 163 4.83 0.32 -11.38
CA LEU A 163 4.63 0.94 -10.07
C LEU A 163 4.96 2.44 -10.09
N ASN A 164 6.01 2.84 -10.80
CA ASN A 164 6.39 4.25 -10.89
C ASN A 164 5.33 5.09 -11.62
N GLN A 165 4.65 4.53 -12.64
CA GLN A 165 3.55 5.21 -13.34
C GLN A 165 2.28 5.26 -12.48
N LEU A 166 1.91 4.14 -11.86
CA LEU A 166 0.75 4.05 -10.97
C LEU A 166 0.87 4.97 -9.74
N ARG A 167 2.10 5.29 -9.30
CA ARG A 167 2.36 6.25 -8.21
C ARG A 167 1.72 7.61 -8.45
N GLY A 168 1.78 8.10 -9.69
CA GLY A 168 1.43 9.48 -10.03
C GLY A 168 0.02 9.85 -9.56
N PRO A 169 -1.02 9.19 -10.10
CA PRO A 169 -2.40 9.47 -9.70
C PRO A 169 -2.65 9.33 -8.19
N ILE A 170 -2.09 8.29 -7.55
CA ILE A 170 -2.22 8.04 -6.11
C ILE A 170 -1.64 9.20 -5.29
N ALA A 171 -0.44 9.68 -5.64
CA ALA A 171 0.23 10.77 -4.96
C ALA A 171 -0.40 12.15 -5.24
N HIS A 172 -1.09 12.30 -6.37
CA HIS A 172 -1.74 13.54 -6.79
C HIS A 172 -3.24 13.58 -6.49
N CYS A 173 -3.73 12.75 -5.56
CA CYS A 173 -5.14 12.71 -5.12
C CYS A 173 -6.12 12.63 -6.30
N SER A 174 -5.75 11.85 -7.32
CA SER A 174 -6.53 11.67 -8.55
C SER A 174 -7.11 10.26 -8.59
N PRO A 175 -8.39 10.07 -8.97
CA PRO A 175 -8.97 8.74 -9.07
C PRO A 175 -8.22 7.88 -10.10
N LEU A 176 -7.99 6.61 -9.75
CA LEU A 176 -7.51 5.63 -10.72
C LEU A 176 -8.65 5.20 -11.64
N ALA A 177 -8.36 5.11 -12.94
CA ALA A 177 -9.26 4.46 -13.88
C ALA A 177 -9.35 2.95 -13.58
N GLU A 178 -10.48 2.32 -13.90
CA GLU A 178 -10.73 0.91 -13.58
C GLU A 178 -9.65 -0.03 -14.14
N ASP A 179 -9.15 0.25 -15.34
CA ASP A 179 -8.07 -0.51 -15.97
C ASP A 179 -6.72 -0.34 -15.25
N GLU A 180 -6.46 0.83 -14.67
CA GLU A 180 -5.28 1.08 -13.84
C GLU A 180 -5.39 0.42 -12.45
N ILE A 181 -6.60 0.28 -11.90
CA ILE A 181 -6.84 -0.51 -10.68
C ILE A 181 -6.48 -1.97 -10.93
N VAL A 182 -7.00 -2.55 -12.02
CA VAL A 182 -6.65 -3.93 -12.42
C VAL A 182 -5.15 -4.06 -12.68
N ARG A 183 -4.53 -3.06 -13.32
CA ARG A 183 -3.08 -3.04 -13.54
C ARG A 183 -2.31 -3.02 -12.22
N LEU A 184 -2.74 -2.26 -11.23
CA LEU A 184 -2.13 -2.24 -9.90
C LEU A 184 -2.18 -3.63 -9.27
N GLU A 185 -3.35 -4.27 -9.25
CA GLU A 185 -3.50 -5.62 -8.69
C GLU A 185 -2.61 -6.67 -9.38
N LEU A 186 -2.54 -6.63 -10.72
CA LEU A 186 -1.67 -7.51 -11.48
C LEU A 186 -0.19 -7.22 -11.20
N THR A 187 0.19 -5.96 -11.10
CA THR A 187 1.58 -5.56 -10.80
C THR A 187 2.00 -6.04 -9.41
N VAL A 188 1.11 -5.95 -8.41
CA VAL A 188 1.34 -6.48 -7.05
C VAL A 188 1.50 -8.01 -7.09
N LYS A 189 0.62 -8.73 -7.79
CA LYS A 189 0.76 -10.19 -7.94
C LYS A 189 2.06 -10.58 -8.63
N ASP A 190 2.42 -9.85 -9.69
CA ASP A 190 3.64 -10.09 -10.44
C ASP A 190 4.90 -9.80 -9.61
N TRP A 191 4.87 -8.83 -8.68
CA TRP A 191 5.95 -8.59 -7.72
C TRP A 191 6.24 -9.84 -6.87
N PHE A 192 5.20 -10.47 -6.30
CA PHE A 192 5.40 -11.69 -5.51
C PHE A 192 5.88 -12.87 -6.37
N ARG A 193 5.36 -12.99 -7.60
CA ARG A 193 5.81 -14.01 -8.57
C ARG A 193 7.24 -13.83 -9.06
N LEU A 194 7.88 -12.68 -8.84
CA LEU A 194 9.32 -12.53 -9.12
C LEU A 194 10.17 -13.47 -8.26
N MET A 195 9.70 -13.76 -7.05
CA MET A 195 10.43 -14.54 -6.03
C MET A 195 10.11 -16.04 -6.10
N GLU A 196 9.02 -16.41 -6.80
CA GLU A 196 8.60 -17.80 -7.05
C GLU A 196 9.46 -18.49 -8.11
#